data_AF-A0AA51D9Z4-F1
#
_entry.id   AF-A0AA51D9Z4-F1
#
_cell.length_a   1.000
_cell.length_b   1.000
_cell.length_c   1.000
_cell.angle_alpha   90.00
_cell.angle_beta   90.00
_cell.angle_gamma   90.00
#
_symmetry.space_group_name_H-M   'P 1'
#
loop_
_entity.id
_entity.type
_entity.pdbx_description
1 polymer ?
#
loop_
_entity_poly.entity_id
_entity_poly.type
_entity_poly.pdbx_seq_one_letter_code
_entity_poly.pdbx_strand_id
1 'polypeptide(L)' 'MKNSIQCECCGDIIESKTVHDFVTCSCGRCSVDGGIFMPIR' A
#
# COMPACT_ATOMS: atom_id res chain seq x y z
N MET A 1 9.06 4.34 -6.52
CA MET A 1 7.84 3.54 -6.77
C MET A 1 6.83 3.89 -5.71
N LYS A 2 5.57 4.10 -6.09
CA LYS A 2 4.44 4.26 -5.17
C LYS A 2 3.48 3.13 -5.48
N ASN A 3 3.14 2.34 -4.46
CA ASN A 3 2.17 1.26 -4.61
C ASN A 3 0.87 1.76 -3.98
N SER A 4 -0.16 1.94 -4.80
CA SER A 4 -1.45 2.45 -4.35
C SER A 4 -2.58 1.59 -4.88
N ILE A 5 -3.56 1.30 -4.04
CA ILE A 5 -4.78 0.60 -4.44
C ILE A 5 -6.00 1.37 -3.95
N GLN A 6 -7.10 1.25 -4.69
CA GLN A 6 -8.42 1.68 -4.23
C GLN A 6 -9.21 0.44 -3.81
N CYS A 7 -9.78 0.48 -2.61
CA CYS A 7 -10.64 -0.59 -2.12
C CYS A 7 -11.99 -0.54 -2.85
N GLU A 8 -12.37 -1.64 -3.50
CA GLU A 8 -13.71 -1.75 -4.11
C GLU A 8 -14.84 -1.89 -3.08
N CYS A 9 -14.51 -2.25 -1.83
CA CYS A 9 -15.52 -2.44 -0.78
C CYS A 9 -15.94 -1.13 -0.11
N CYS A 10 -15.00 -0.24 0.19
CA CYS A 10 -15.28 1.02 0.90
C CYS A 10 -14.88 2.28 0.12
N GLY A 11 -14.18 2.14 -1.01
CA GLY A 11 -13.68 3.26 -1.80
C GLY A 11 -12.37 3.87 -1.31
N ASP A 12 -11.81 3.40 -0.18
CA ASP A 12 -10.57 3.95 0.37
C ASP A 12 -9.39 3.81 -0.58
N ILE A 13 -8.62 4.87 -0.69
CA ILE A 13 -7.34 4.87 -1.40
C ILE A 13 -6.23 4.76 -0.35
N ILE A 14 -5.47 3.68 -0.43
CA ILE A 14 -4.33 3.42 0.45
C ILE A 14 -3.04 3.39 -0.40
N GLU A 15 -1.98 4.03 0.09
CA GLU A 15 -0.70 4.19 -0.61
C GLU A 15 0.46 3.79 0.33
N SER A 16 1.37 2.94 -0.14
CA SER A 16 2.63 2.64 0.53
C SER A 16 3.74 3.58 0.04
N LYS A 17 4.39 4.30 0.96
CA LYS A 17 5.45 5.28 0.65
C LYS A 17 6.87 4.73 0.82
N THR A 18 7.07 3.71 1.66
CA THR A 18 8.39 3.11 1.94
C THR A 18 8.29 1.59 2.05
N VAL A 19 9.42 0.87 2.00
CA VAL A 19 9.49 -0.61 2.09
C VAL A 19 8.89 -1.20 3.38
N HIS A 20 8.73 -0.38 4.42
CA HIS A 20 8.14 -0.79 5.69
C HIS A 20 6.82 -0.07 5.98
N ASP A 21 6.18 0.43 4.94
CA ASP A 21 4.89 1.12 5.04
C ASP A 21 3.76 0.14 4.69
N PHE A 22 3.31 -0.57 5.71
CA PHE A 22 2.15 -1.45 5.64
C PHE A 22 0.89 -0.65 5.96
N VAL A 23 0.01 -0.49 4.97
CA VAL A 23 -1.21 0.31 5.10
C VAL A 23 -2.42 -0.56 4.79
N THR A 24 -3.40 -0.57 5.69
CA THR A 24 -4.67 -1.29 5.55
C THR A 24 -5.81 -0.30 5.32
N CYS A 25 -6.80 -0.65 4.49
CA CYS A 25 -8.01 0.20 4.32
C CYS A 25 -8.73 0.36 5.66
N SER A 26 -9.52 1.42 5.82
CA SER A 26 -10.39 1.60 6.99
C SER A 26 -11.36 0.43 7.21
N CYS A 27 -11.68 -0.28 6.12
CA CYS A 27 -12.56 -1.43 6.10
C CYS A 27 -11.92 -2.76 6.54
N GLY A 28 -10.59 -2.82 6.71
CA GLY A 28 -9.83 -4.04 6.98
C GLY A 28 -9.79 -5.08 5.86
N ARG A 29 -10.41 -4.82 4.69
CA ARG A 29 -10.58 -5.79 3.60
C ARG A 29 -9.36 -5.96 2.69
N CYS A 30 -8.58 -4.92 2.50
CA CYS A 30 -7.39 -4.92 1.65
C CYS A 30 -6.26 -4.12 2.28
N SER A 31 -5.01 -4.47 1.94
CA SER A 31 -3.80 -3.81 2.42
C SER A 31 -2.79 -3.66 1.30
N VAL A 32 -1.93 -2.65 1.40
CA VAL A 32 -0.75 -2.45 0.54
C VAL A 32 0.48 -2.56 1.41
N ASP A 33 1.46 -3.32 0.92
CA ASP A 33 2.79 -3.38 1.50
C ASP A 33 3.79 -2.67 0.59
N GLY A 34 4.71 -1.98 1.24
CA GLY A 34 5.80 -1.26 0.60
C GLY A 34 6.67 -2.17 -0.25
N GLY A 35 6.55 -2.06 -1.57
CA GLY A 35 7.34 -2.85 -2.51
C GLY A 35 8.85 -2.76 -2.25
N ILE A 36 9.50 -3.91 -2.48
CA ILE A 36 10.93 -4.22 -2.44
C ILE A 36 11.88 -3.01 -2.42
N PHE A 37 12.62 -2.89 -1.31
CA PHE A 37 13.87 -2.14 -1.25
C PHE A 37 14.80 -2.72 -2.31
N MET A 38 14.90 -2.04 -3.45
CA MET A 38 15.91 -2.28 -4.44
C MET A 38 17.04 -1.27 -4.17
N PRO A 39 18.10 -1.64 -3.42
CA PRO A 39 19.34 -0.89 -3.49
C PRO A 39 19.96 -1.19 -4.86
N ILE A 40 19.46 -0.50 -5.89
CA ILE A 40 20.14 -0.45 -7.18
C ILE A 40 21.45 0.32 -6.96
N ARG A 41 22.53 -0.42 -6.76
CA ARG A 41 23.88 0.07 -6.98
C ARG A 41 24.30 -0.25 -8.41
#